data_AF-A0A497QXF6-F1
#
_entry.id   AF-A0A497QXF6-F1
#
_cell.length_a   1.000
_cell.length_b   1.000
_cell.length_c   1.000
_cell.angle_alpha   90.00
_cell.angle_beta   90.00
_cell.angle_gamma   90.00
#
_symmetry.space_group_name_H-M   'P 1'
#
loop_
_entity.id
_entity.type
_entity.pdbx_description
1 polymer ?
#
loop_
_entity_poly.entity_id
_entity_poly.type
_entity_poly.pdbx_seq_one_letter_code
_entity_poly.pdbx_strand_id
1 'polypeptide(L)'
;MRQKQKKKEVRKNTGSIEEKQEPIELQEEEHKQLKLWEVLKLPWYEVVLVILLVGATVAMFVLDRILPGGMLIGVVITSALLGLWLAFRPSEFAVDGLDNLMKYAGLTAYVAGVISSLASNLPEAVAAGILLVKGHAAGQQDLVNTAFYTTLSAAGFNAILLAIVILVGGKKKGYVEIKVETMRAENVLLRWGFVATFLTFAIAIIEILFQIFTEVKNQTFFAGIEHIHGELPRMAAAVLVVGYLVYLVYLIVKGRQAKALDHIIEKQTKPTRGPLDEKMPNTKELAEKTEPNILNTVTCDESDETYRQSGKGIDNPFLVAPALERPHVSLGAAIVLVILGIGGIAGGGYLLSHAIESLLEHTSINIGLAALLVGFSGSIPEHGIAVVAAAKGKTDVALGNIIGGILQMTLLVFGAFAMIIPAPIDYFMLFQIATIAVIIWFVLRSITDDHRLTSFEAIMIMLAQTFGFILLITELT
;
A
#
# COMPACT_ATOMS: atom_id res chain seq x y z
N MET A 1 -20.37 39.11 57.99
CA MET A 1 -20.63 39.76 56.68
C MET A 1 -19.44 39.63 55.73
N ARG A 2 -19.12 38.42 55.22
CA ARG A 2 -18.05 38.21 54.21
C ARG A 2 -18.29 37.03 53.25
N GLN A 3 -19.55 36.59 53.11
CA GLN A 3 -19.94 35.53 52.16
C GLN A 3 -21.11 35.89 51.23
N LYS A 4 -21.62 37.13 51.27
CA LYS A 4 -22.69 37.60 50.35
C LYS A 4 -22.20 38.48 49.19
N GLN A 5 -20.90 38.75 49.06
CA GLN A 5 -20.34 39.57 47.97
C GLN A 5 -19.65 38.78 46.85
N LYS A 6 -19.31 37.49 47.01
CA LYS A 6 -18.69 36.67 45.94
C LYS A 6 -19.68 36.02 44.96
N LYS A 7 -20.99 36.17 45.16
CA LYS A 7 -22.05 35.65 44.26
C LYS A 7 -22.60 36.68 43.27
N LYS A 8 -22.10 37.91 43.26
CA LYS A 8 -22.55 38.99 42.34
C LYS A 8 -21.59 39.31 41.20
N GLU A 9 -20.44 38.63 41.13
CA GLU A 9 -19.43 38.86 40.07
C GLU A 9 -19.36 37.73 39.03
N VAL A 10 -20.13 36.65 39.19
CA VAL A 10 -20.18 35.52 38.23
C VAL A 10 -21.45 35.55 37.36
N ARG A 11 -22.25 36.62 37.45
CA ARG A 11 -23.54 36.74 36.73
C ARG A 11 -23.63 37.94 35.80
N LYS A 12 -22.51 38.29 35.14
CA LYS A 12 -22.44 39.40 34.16
C LYS A 12 -21.69 39.10 32.86
N ASN A 13 -21.33 37.84 32.59
CA ASN A 13 -20.67 37.43 31.33
C ASN A 13 -21.42 36.33 30.56
N THR A 14 -22.74 36.26 30.68
CA THR A 14 -23.60 35.55 29.73
C THR A 14 -24.23 36.60 28.80
N GLY A 15 -23.37 37.23 28.01
CA GLY A 15 -23.80 37.90 26.79
C GLY A 15 -24.29 36.82 25.84
N SER A 16 -25.58 36.90 25.50
CA SER A 16 -26.23 36.21 24.40
C SER A 16 -25.41 36.39 23.13
N ILE A 17 -24.61 35.38 22.77
CA ILE A 17 -24.23 35.16 21.38
C ILE A 17 -25.41 34.39 20.80
N GLU A 18 -26.45 35.12 20.39
CA GLU A 18 -27.33 34.64 19.33
C GLU A 18 -26.45 34.56 18.08
N GLU A 19 -25.83 33.40 17.91
CA GLU A 19 -25.20 33.03 16.66
C GLU A 19 -26.33 32.99 15.63
N LYS A 20 -26.41 34.04 14.80
CA LYS A 20 -27.20 34.00 13.57
C LYS A 20 -26.70 32.79 12.78
N GLN A 21 -27.41 31.67 12.92
CA GLN A 21 -27.36 30.61 11.94
C GLN A 21 -27.98 31.18 10.66
N GLU A 22 -27.14 31.83 9.86
CA GLU A 22 -27.43 31.99 8.44
C GLU A 22 -27.68 30.58 7.89
N PRO A 23 -28.79 30.36 7.16
CA PRO A 23 -29.03 29.08 6.54
C PRO A 23 -27.83 28.77 5.65
N ILE A 24 -27.16 27.65 5.91
CA ILE A 24 -26.16 27.09 5.02
C ILE A 24 -26.94 26.73 3.75
N GLU A 25 -27.03 27.68 2.81
CA GLU A 25 -27.33 27.37 1.43
C GLU A 25 -26.25 26.37 1.00
N LEU A 26 -26.64 25.10 0.89
CA LEU A 26 -25.91 24.11 0.12
C LEU A 26 -25.87 24.65 -1.31
N GLN A 27 -24.89 25.50 -1.61
CA GLN A 27 -24.50 25.77 -2.98
C GLN A 27 -24.16 24.41 -3.58
N GLU A 28 -25.06 23.88 -4.40
CA GLU A 28 -24.69 22.89 -5.41
C GLU A 28 -23.68 23.59 -6.33
N GLU A 29 -22.41 23.60 -5.94
CA GLU A 29 -21.33 23.86 -6.89
C GLU A 29 -21.50 22.83 -8.01
N GLU A 30 -21.81 23.32 -9.22
CA GLU A 30 -21.72 22.52 -10.44
C GLU A 30 -20.29 21.97 -10.54
N HIS A 31 -20.09 20.76 -10.03
CA HIS A 31 -18.82 20.05 -10.14
C HIS A 31 -18.55 19.75 -11.61
N LYS A 32 -17.85 20.67 -12.27
CA LYS A 32 -17.39 20.51 -13.64
C LYS A 32 -16.41 19.36 -13.70
N GLN A 33 -16.75 18.32 -14.47
CA GLN A 33 -15.83 17.21 -14.72
C GLN A 33 -14.57 17.75 -15.40
N LEU A 34 -13.42 17.41 -14.83
CA LEU A 34 -12.11 17.72 -15.38
C LEU A 34 -11.94 17.00 -16.71
N LYS A 35 -11.33 17.69 -17.66
CA LYS A 35 -10.98 17.10 -18.95
C LYS A 35 -9.69 16.28 -18.80
N LEU A 36 -9.48 15.31 -19.69
CA LEU A 36 -8.34 14.38 -19.60
C LEU A 36 -6.99 15.11 -19.46
N TRP A 37 -6.77 16.18 -20.22
CA TRP A 37 -5.53 16.96 -20.16
C TRP A 37 -5.35 17.76 -18.87
N GLU A 38 -6.44 18.08 -18.17
CA GLU A 38 -6.40 18.77 -16.87
C GLU A 38 -5.98 17.81 -15.75
N VAL A 39 -6.19 16.50 -15.95
CA VAL A 39 -5.78 15.45 -15.00
C VAL A 39 -4.36 14.96 -15.28
N LEU A 40 -3.96 14.82 -16.54
CA LEU A 40 -2.60 14.43 -16.89
C LEU A 40 -1.53 15.39 -16.34
N LYS A 41 -1.87 16.68 -16.19
CA LYS A 41 -1.02 17.74 -15.61
C LYS A 41 0.45 17.67 -16.06
N LEU A 42 0.70 17.29 -17.32
CA LEU A 42 2.05 17.16 -17.87
C LEU A 42 2.61 18.56 -18.13
N PRO A 43 3.60 19.03 -17.35
CA PRO A 43 4.25 20.29 -17.62
C PRO A 43 5.12 20.15 -18.89
N TRP A 44 5.29 21.24 -19.62
CA TRP A 44 6.04 21.24 -20.89
C TRP A 44 7.46 20.70 -20.74
N TYR A 45 8.11 20.93 -19.59
CA TYR A 45 9.47 20.44 -19.33
C TYR A 45 9.52 18.91 -19.17
N GLU A 46 8.47 18.26 -18.65
CA GLU A 46 8.40 16.80 -18.60
C GLU A 46 8.24 16.23 -20.00
N VAL A 47 7.42 16.85 -20.86
CA VAL A 47 7.27 16.43 -22.25
C VAL A 47 8.61 16.53 -23.00
N VAL A 48 9.33 17.64 -22.82
CA VAL A 48 10.68 17.82 -23.40
C VAL A 48 11.65 16.77 -22.86
N LEU A 49 11.65 16.53 -21.54
CA LEU A 49 12.50 15.51 -20.92
C LEU A 49 12.24 14.12 -21.51
N VAL A 50 10.98 13.72 -21.68
CA VAL A 50 10.62 12.41 -22.24
C VAL A 50 11.06 12.30 -23.69
N ILE A 51 10.84 13.35 -24.49
CA ILE A 51 11.32 13.36 -25.89
C ILE A 51 12.84 13.20 -25.94
N LEU A 52 13.57 13.89 -25.06
CA LEU A 52 15.03 13.77 -24.96
C LEU A 52 15.45 12.37 -24.51
N LEU A 53 14.78 11.79 -23.50
CA LEU A 53 15.07 10.44 -23.01
C LEU A 53 14.81 9.39 -24.09
N VAL A 54 13.66 9.44 -24.77
CA VAL A 54 13.34 8.55 -25.89
C VAL A 54 14.37 8.69 -27.01
N GLY A 55 14.70 9.93 -27.39
CA GLY A 55 15.73 10.21 -28.39
C GLY A 55 17.10 9.65 -27.99
N ALA A 56 17.49 9.81 -26.72
CA ALA A 56 18.73 9.29 -26.18
C ALA A 56 18.76 7.76 -26.14
N THR A 57 17.68 7.10 -25.70
CA THR A 57 17.56 5.64 -25.67
C THR A 57 17.66 5.07 -27.08
N VAL A 58 16.94 5.64 -28.05
CA VAL A 58 17.01 5.20 -29.46
C VAL A 58 18.40 5.45 -30.03
N ALA A 59 19.00 6.62 -29.79
CA ALA A 59 20.34 6.93 -30.26
C ALA A 59 21.38 5.96 -29.69
N MET A 60 21.35 5.68 -28.38
CA MET A 60 22.26 4.73 -27.74
C MET A 60 22.08 3.32 -28.30
N PHE A 61 20.84 2.88 -28.51
CA PHE A 61 20.54 1.57 -29.10
C PHE A 61 21.06 1.44 -30.54
N VAL A 62 20.94 2.50 -31.34
CA VAL A 62 21.49 2.54 -32.70
C VAL A 62 23.02 2.54 -32.67
N LEU A 63 23.63 3.35 -31.81
CA LEU A 63 25.09 3.45 -31.68
C LEU A 63 25.71 2.13 -31.21
N ASP A 64 25.06 1.43 -30.28
CA ASP A 64 25.47 0.13 -29.80
C ASP A 64 25.59 -0.92 -30.93
N ARG A 65 24.67 -0.86 -31.92
CA ARG A 65 24.71 -1.75 -33.09
C ARG A 65 25.75 -1.39 -34.14
N ILE A 66 26.22 -0.13 -34.17
CA ILE A 66 27.10 0.38 -35.23
C ILE A 66 28.57 0.38 -34.79
N LEU A 67 28.85 0.68 -33.53
CA LEU A 67 30.23 0.87 -33.05
C LEU A 67 30.87 -0.44 -32.56
N PRO A 68 32.10 -0.78 -33.01
CA PRO A 68 32.84 -1.91 -32.47
C PRO A 68 33.25 -1.61 -31.02
N GLY A 69 32.66 -2.35 -30.07
CA GLY A 69 32.84 -2.17 -28.63
C GLY A 69 31.55 -1.89 -27.85
N GLY A 70 30.43 -1.61 -28.54
CA GLY A 70 29.11 -1.37 -27.95
C GLY A 70 29.01 -0.06 -27.16
N MET A 71 27.80 0.46 -27.01
CA MET A 71 27.44 1.53 -26.07
C MET A 71 26.57 0.98 -24.95
N LEU A 72 26.85 -0.26 -24.52
CA LEU A 72 26.03 -0.99 -23.56
C LEU A 72 25.69 -0.17 -22.31
N ILE A 73 26.68 0.47 -21.68
CA ILE A 73 26.46 1.31 -20.49
C ILE A 73 25.52 2.48 -20.82
N GLY A 74 25.66 3.08 -22.01
CA GLY A 74 24.77 4.13 -22.49
C GLY A 74 23.33 3.64 -22.70
N VAL A 75 23.16 2.45 -23.30
CA VAL A 75 21.86 1.80 -23.48
C VAL A 75 21.22 1.50 -22.13
N VAL A 76 21.98 0.92 -21.19
CA VAL A 76 21.52 0.62 -19.83
C VAL A 76 21.04 1.88 -19.12
N ILE A 77 21.87 2.94 -19.09
CA ILE A 77 21.53 4.18 -18.37
C ILE A 77 20.31 4.85 -18.99
N THR A 78 20.28 5.02 -20.32
CA THR A 78 19.15 5.69 -20.98
C THR A 78 17.86 4.87 -20.89
N SER A 79 17.94 3.54 -21.00
CA SER A 79 16.79 2.64 -20.81
C SER A 79 16.31 2.66 -19.36
N ALA A 80 17.21 2.67 -18.37
CA ALA A 80 16.84 2.76 -16.97
C ALA A 80 16.15 4.09 -16.63
N LEU A 81 16.67 5.22 -17.13
CA LEU A 81 16.08 6.54 -16.89
C LEU A 81 14.70 6.70 -17.55
N LEU A 82 14.57 6.29 -18.81
CA LEU A 82 13.28 6.31 -19.51
C LEU A 82 12.31 5.31 -18.87
N GLY A 83 12.81 4.12 -18.52
CA GLY A 83 12.05 3.06 -17.87
C GLY A 83 11.48 3.51 -16.52
N LEU A 84 12.30 4.17 -15.70
CA LEU A 84 11.89 4.75 -14.42
C LEU A 84 10.79 5.80 -14.61
N TRP A 85 10.95 6.69 -15.58
CA TRP A 85 9.92 7.71 -15.85
C TRP A 85 8.60 7.08 -16.30
N LEU A 86 8.66 6.09 -17.20
CA LEU A 86 7.49 5.35 -17.69
C LEU A 86 6.85 4.44 -16.64
N ALA A 87 7.62 3.97 -15.66
CA ALA A 87 7.09 3.20 -14.56
C ALA A 87 6.34 4.12 -13.58
N PHE A 88 6.95 5.25 -13.22
CA PHE A 88 6.41 6.16 -12.21
C PHE A 88 5.29 7.08 -12.71
N ARG A 89 5.54 7.92 -13.72
CA ARG A 89 4.58 8.97 -14.07
C ARG A 89 3.24 8.41 -14.55
N PRO A 90 3.22 7.36 -15.38
CA PRO A 90 2.00 6.63 -15.70
C PRO A 90 1.33 5.92 -14.51
N SER A 91 2.04 5.58 -13.42
CA SER A 91 1.39 4.98 -12.24
C SER A 91 0.42 5.95 -11.59
N GLU A 92 0.72 7.26 -11.56
CA GLU A 92 -0.22 8.29 -11.09
C GLU A 92 -1.50 8.31 -11.94
N PHE A 93 -1.39 8.14 -13.26
CA PHE A 93 -2.56 8.05 -14.14
C PHE A 93 -3.37 6.79 -13.85
N ALA A 94 -2.71 5.67 -13.56
CA ALA A 94 -3.39 4.44 -13.17
C ALA A 94 -4.11 4.59 -11.82
N VAL A 95 -3.47 5.22 -10.83
CA VAL A 95 -4.06 5.52 -9.51
C VAL A 95 -5.31 6.39 -9.65
N ASP A 96 -5.21 7.53 -10.34
CA ASP A 96 -6.31 8.47 -10.55
C ASP A 96 -7.45 7.84 -11.38
N GLY A 97 -7.10 7.11 -12.44
CA GLY A 97 -8.05 6.39 -13.26
C GLY A 97 -8.81 5.34 -12.46
N LEU A 98 -8.09 4.55 -11.65
CA LEU A 98 -8.69 3.48 -10.85
C LEU A 98 -9.56 4.03 -9.72
N ASP A 99 -9.12 5.09 -9.01
CA ASP A 99 -9.93 5.77 -8.00
C ASP A 99 -11.27 6.26 -8.59
N ASN A 100 -11.24 6.91 -9.76
CA ASN A 100 -12.46 7.38 -10.42
C ASN A 100 -13.36 6.22 -10.87
N LEU A 101 -12.79 5.13 -11.40
CA LEU A 101 -13.56 3.92 -11.73
C LEU A 101 -14.22 3.31 -10.48
N MET A 102 -13.53 3.28 -9.35
CA MET A 102 -14.08 2.78 -8.08
C MET A 102 -15.21 3.67 -7.56
N LYS A 103 -15.08 5.00 -7.70
CA LYS A 103 -16.15 5.97 -7.43
C LYS A 103 -17.37 5.74 -8.32
N TYR A 104 -17.18 5.50 -9.63
CA TYR A 104 -18.26 5.12 -10.55
C TYR A 104 -18.91 3.76 -10.22
N ALA A 105 -18.11 2.78 -9.80
CA ALA A 105 -18.59 1.49 -9.32
C ALA A 105 -19.33 1.58 -7.96
N GLY A 106 -19.38 2.79 -7.40
CA GLY A 106 -20.10 3.09 -6.18
C GLY A 106 -19.41 2.56 -4.92
N LEU A 107 -18.11 2.30 -4.96
CA LEU A 107 -17.35 1.92 -3.76
C LEU A 107 -17.16 3.12 -2.82
N THR A 108 -16.85 2.85 -1.56
CA THR A 108 -16.51 3.91 -0.58
C THR A 108 -15.12 4.46 -0.88
N ALA A 109 -14.83 5.69 -0.45
CA ALA A 109 -13.50 6.30 -0.65
C ALA A 109 -12.38 5.47 -0.01
N TYR A 110 -12.65 4.80 1.12
CA TYR A 110 -11.70 3.88 1.74
C TYR A 110 -11.38 2.69 0.82
N VAL A 111 -12.40 1.98 0.30
CA VAL A 111 -12.18 0.85 -0.60
C VAL A 111 -11.54 1.29 -1.91
N ALA A 112 -11.93 2.46 -2.44
CA ALA A 112 -11.31 3.06 -3.61
C ALA A 112 -9.81 3.31 -3.37
N GLY A 113 -9.44 3.87 -2.22
CA GLY A 113 -8.05 4.11 -1.81
C GLY A 113 -7.22 2.83 -1.68
N VAL A 114 -7.78 1.76 -1.10
CA VAL A 114 -7.08 0.45 -0.99
C VAL A 114 -6.87 -0.18 -2.36
N ILE A 115 -7.84 -0.06 -3.26
CA ILE A 115 -7.72 -0.59 -4.63
C ILE A 115 -6.76 0.28 -5.45
N SER A 116 -6.80 1.61 -5.30
CA SER A 116 -5.91 2.53 -6.00
C SER A 116 -4.47 2.40 -5.53
N SER A 117 -4.20 2.05 -4.26
CA SER A 117 -2.84 1.80 -3.79
C SER A 117 -2.18 0.56 -4.42
N LEU A 118 -2.97 -0.38 -4.98
CA LEU A 118 -2.40 -1.44 -5.82
C LEU A 118 -1.68 -0.85 -7.03
N ALA A 119 -2.22 0.22 -7.62
CA ALA A 119 -1.65 0.86 -8.79
C ALA A 119 -0.33 1.59 -8.48
N SER A 120 -0.14 2.06 -7.25
CA SER A 120 1.11 2.72 -6.80
C SER A 120 2.27 1.72 -6.71
N ASN A 121 1.95 0.46 -6.42
CA ASN A 121 2.90 -0.65 -6.30
C ASN A 121 3.05 -1.47 -7.61
N LEU A 122 2.35 -1.11 -8.68
CA LEU A 122 2.47 -1.79 -9.98
C LEU A 122 3.85 -1.64 -10.64
N PRO A 123 4.56 -0.49 -10.56
CA PRO A 123 5.89 -0.33 -11.16
C PRO A 123 6.85 -1.46 -10.80
N GLU A 124 6.98 -1.76 -9.51
CA GLU A 124 7.87 -2.79 -8.97
C GLU A 124 7.35 -4.19 -9.31
N ALA A 125 6.03 -4.41 -9.16
CA ALA A 125 5.41 -5.70 -9.47
C ALA A 125 5.57 -6.07 -10.95
N VAL A 126 5.40 -5.10 -11.86
CA VAL A 126 5.52 -5.33 -13.30
C VAL A 126 6.98 -5.52 -13.71
N ALA A 127 7.90 -4.70 -13.19
CA ALA A 127 9.32 -4.87 -13.46
C ALA A 127 9.83 -6.25 -13.00
N ALA A 128 9.50 -6.64 -11.76
CA ALA A 128 9.86 -7.94 -11.21
C ALA A 128 9.15 -9.09 -11.95
N GLY A 129 7.89 -8.92 -12.35
CA GLY A 129 7.15 -9.94 -13.10
C GLY A 129 7.73 -10.19 -14.49
N ILE A 130 8.17 -9.13 -15.18
CA ILE A 130 8.86 -9.26 -16.47
C ILE A 130 10.20 -9.99 -16.29
N LEU A 131 10.97 -9.65 -15.26
CA LEU A 131 12.21 -10.37 -14.92
C LEU A 131 11.95 -11.86 -14.65
N LEU A 132 10.90 -12.17 -13.88
CA LEU A 132 10.52 -13.55 -13.56
C LEU A 132 10.17 -14.36 -14.81
N VAL A 133 9.31 -13.80 -15.68
CA VAL A 133 8.87 -14.46 -16.92
C VAL A 133 10.03 -14.63 -17.88
N LYS A 134 10.84 -13.59 -18.09
CA LYS A 134 12.04 -13.66 -18.94
C LYS A 134 13.04 -14.69 -18.42
N GLY A 135 13.36 -14.63 -17.13
CA GLY A 135 14.30 -15.54 -16.48
C GLY A 135 13.85 -17.00 -16.58
N HIS A 136 12.58 -17.26 -16.30
CA HIS A 136 12.02 -18.61 -16.42
C HIS A 136 12.00 -19.11 -17.87
N ALA A 137 11.60 -18.27 -18.83
CA ALA A 137 11.57 -18.64 -20.24
C ALA A 137 12.98 -18.88 -20.83
N ALA A 138 13.98 -18.13 -20.36
CA ALA A 138 15.39 -18.26 -20.77
C ALA A 138 16.16 -19.32 -19.97
N GLY A 139 15.59 -19.88 -18.90
CA GLY A 139 16.28 -20.79 -17.98
C GLY A 139 17.38 -20.10 -17.15
N GLN A 140 17.36 -18.77 -17.04
CA GLN A 140 18.32 -17.96 -16.29
C GLN A 140 17.84 -17.78 -14.84
N GLN A 141 18.38 -18.57 -13.92
CA GLN A 141 18.01 -18.52 -12.50
C GLN A 141 18.34 -17.18 -11.84
N ASP A 142 19.40 -16.49 -12.29
CA ASP A 142 19.79 -15.20 -11.75
C ASP A 142 18.69 -14.14 -11.94
N LEU A 143 18.00 -14.14 -13.08
CA LEU A 143 16.87 -13.24 -13.33
C LEU A 143 15.63 -13.63 -12.50
N VAL A 144 15.39 -14.94 -12.33
CA VAL A 144 14.30 -15.45 -11.48
C VAL A 144 14.51 -15.03 -10.02
N ASN A 145 15.72 -15.23 -9.50
CA ASN A 145 16.11 -14.84 -8.15
C ASN A 145 16.05 -13.31 -7.98
N THR A 146 16.54 -12.56 -8.98
CA THR A 146 16.43 -11.08 -8.99
C THR A 146 14.98 -10.64 -8.84
N ALA A 147 14.04 -11.27 -9.55
CA ALA A 147 12.62 -10.95 -9.44
C ALA A 147 12.07 -11.17 -8.02
N PHE A 148 12.36 -12.32 -7.40
CA PHE A 148 11.94 -12.57 -6.01
C PHE A 148 12.55 -11.57 -5.04
N TYR A 149 13.85 -11.32 -5.14
CA TYR A 149 14.52 -10.38 -4.25
C TYR A 149 14.04 -8.94 -4.47
N THR A 150 13.69 -8.54 -5.69
CA THR A 150 13.09 -7.23 -5.97
C THR A 150 11.77 -7.08 -5.23
N THR A 151 10.88 -8.09 -5.25
CA THR A 151 9.58 -8.00 -4.55
C THR A 151 9.74 -7.89 -3.04
N LEU A 152 10.64 -8.69 -2.45
CA LEU A 152 10.92 -8.65 -1.02
C LEU A 152 11.67 -7.36 -0.61
N SER A 153 12.51 -6.84 -1.49
CA SER A 153 13.20 -5.55 -1.29
C SER A 153 12.24 -4.38 -1.38
N ALA A 154 11.27 -4.38 -2.29
CA ALA A 154 10.23 -3.36 -2.38
C ALA A 154 9.40 -3.29 -1.08
N ALA A 155 9.02 -4.45 -0.53
CA ALA A 155 8.41 -4.51 0.81
C ALA A 155 9.35 -3.94 1.90
N GLY A 156 10.65 -4.23 1.81
CA GLY A 156 11.67 -3.67 2.71
C GLY A 156 11.83 -2.16 2.61
N PHE A 157 11.80 -1.59 1.41
CA PHE A 157 11.83 -0.14 1.19
C PHE A 157 10.57 0.53 1.72
N ASN A 158 9.40 -0.10 1.60
CA ASN A 158 8.17 0.36 2.25
C ASN A 158 8.30 0.33 3.79
N ALA A 159 8.96 -0.68 4.36
CA ALA A 159 9.25 -0.71 5.79
C ALA A 159 10.24 0.38 6.24
N ILE A 160 11.27 0.70 5.45
CA ILE A 160 12.14 1.85 5.73
C ILE A 160 11.35 3.16 5.64
N LEU A 161 10.48 3.30 4.64
CA LEU A 161 9.62 4.48 4.53
C LEU A 161 8.71 4.62 5.75
N LEU A 162 8.12 3.51 6.24
CA LEU A 162 7.32 3.49 7.46
C LEU A 162 8.12 4.08 8.63
N ALA A 163 9.36 3.63 8.82
CA ALA A 163 10.23 4.16 9.85
C ALA A 163 10.52 5.66 9.68
N ILE A 164 10.83 6.11 8.46
CA ILE A 164 11.08 7.53 8.18
C ILE A 164 9.83 8.38 8.48
N VAL A 165 8.65 7.92 8.06
CA VAL A 165 7.37 8.61 8.31
C VAL A 165 7.07 8.73 9.81
N ILE A 166 7.34 7.67 10.59
CA ILE A 166 7.19 7.70 12.05
C ILE A 166 8.17 8.70 12.67
N LEU A 167 9.44 8.69 12.26
CA LEU A 167 10.45 9.62 12.79
C LEU A 167 10.14 11.08 12.45
N VAL A 168 9.72 11.35 11.22
CA VAL A 168 9.38 12.70 10.75
C VAL A 168 8.09 13.19 11.40
N GLY A 169 7.05 12.37 11.41
CA GLY A 169 5.77 12.69 12.04
C GLY A 169 5.87 12.83 13.56
N GLY A 170 6.71 12.02 14.19
CA GLY A 170 6.95 11.98 15.63
C GLY A 170 7.97 12.99 16.15
N LYS A 171 8.61 13.80 15.29
CA LYS A 171 9.75 14.68 15.66
C LYS A 171 9.53 15.56 16.90
N LYS A 172 8.29 15.98 17.18
CA LYS A 172 7.95 16.81 18.34
C LYS A 172 7.60 16.01 19.61
N LYS A 173 6.96 14.85 19.46
CA LYS A 173 6.38 14.07 20.58
C LYS A 173 7.16 12.80 20.90
N GLY A 174 8.07 12.37 20.03
CA GLY A 174 8.76 11.08 20.11
C GLY A 174 7.90 9.88 19.65
N TYR A 175 6.66 10.14 19.21
CA TYR A 175 5.73 9.14 18.70
C TYR A 175 4.73 9.77 17.74
N VAL A 176 4.13 8.94 16.89
CA VAL A 176 2.95 9.25 16.08
C VAL A 176 1.75 8.56 16.72
N GLU A 177 0.67 9.32 16.91
CA GLU A 177 -0.59 8.82 17.45
C GLU A 177 -1.44 8.28 16.30
N ILE A 178 -1.91 7.04 16.42
CA ILE A 178 -2.68 6.34 15.40
C ILE A 178 -4.16 6.55 15.70
N LYS A 179 -4.89 7.15 14.76
CA LYS A 179 -6.35 7.23 14.87
C LYS A 179 -6.97 5.84 14.68
N VAL A 180 -7.69 5.37 15.69
CA VAL A 180 -8.29 4.04 15.70
C VAL A 180 -9.35 3.89 14.60
N GLU A 181 -10.06 4.96 14.23
CA GLU A 181 -11.11 4.88 13.20
C GLU A 181 -10.56 4.52 11.80
N THR A 182 -9.38 5.04 11.42
CA THR A 182 -8.81 4.81 10.09
C THR A 182 -8.10 3.47 9.95
N MET A 183 -7.62 2.90 11.06
CA MET A 183 -6.82 1.67 11.07
C MET A 183 -7.62 0.43 11.51
N ARG A 184 -8.87 0.59 11.97
CA ARG A 184 -9.73 -0.54 12.33
C ARG A 184 -9.99 -1.51 11.18
N ALA A 185 -10.15 -1.00 9.96
CA ALA A 185 -10.33 -1.84 8.78
C ALA A 185 -9.04 -2.61 8.43
N GLU A 186 -7.89 -1.96 8.60
CA GLU A 186 -6.56 -2.56 8.38
C GLU A 186 -6.20 -3.65 9.40
N ASN A 187 -6.73 -3.59 10.62
CA ASN A 187 -6.41 -4.55 11.69
C ASN A 187 -6.66 -6.02 11.30
N VAL A 188 -7.71 -6.29 10.52
CA VAL A 188 -8.01 -7.66 10.08
C VAL A 188 -6.95 -8.14 9.09
N LEU A 189 -6.58 -7.30 8.13
CA LEU A 189 -5.53 -7.63 7.16
C LEU A 189 -4.16 -7.72 7.83
N LEU A 190 -3.84 -6.85 8.78
CA LEU A 190 -2.60 -6.90 9.55
C LEU A 190 -2.48 -8.21 10.34
N ARG A 191 -3.55 -8.65 11.02
CA ARG A 191 -3.58 -9.94 11.73
C ARG A 191 -3.36 -11.10 10.78
N TRP A 192 -4.10 -11.12 9.67
CA TRP A 192 -3.95 -12.16 8.65
C TRP A 192 -2.55 -12.13 8.03
N GLY A 193 -2.06 -10.95 7.68
CA GLY A 193 -0.75 -10.74 7.09
C GLY A 193 0.36 -11.27 7.99
N PHE A 194 0.32 -10.96 9.29
CA PHE A 194 1.25 -11.51 10.27
C PHE A 194 1.21 -13.04 10.28
N VAL A 195 0.02 -13.64 10.40
CA VAL A 195 -0.14 -15.10 10.43
C VAL A 195 0.38 -15.73 9.13
N ALA A 196 0.03 -15.18 7.98
CA ALA A 196 0.39 -15.72 6.68
C ALA A 196 1.90 -15.61 6.41
N THR A 197 2.54 -14.48 6.72
CA THR A 197 4.00 -14.32 6.60
C THR A 197 4.74 -15.19 7.61
N PHE A 198 4.25 -15.29 8.84
CA PHE A 198 4.85 -16.15 9.87
C PHE A 198 4.75 -17.63 9.50
N LEU A 199 3.61 -18.10 9.00
CA LEU A 199 3.45 -19.47 8.52
C LEU A 199 4.34 -19.75 7.30
N THR A 200 4.50 -18.79 6.40
CA THR A 200 5.42 -18.91 5.25
C THR A 200 6.86 -19.09 5.73
N PHE A 201 7.30 -18.29 6.70
CA PHE A 201 8.60 -18.46 7.34
C PHE A 201 8.74 -19.84 8.01
N ALA A 202 7.74 -20.27 8.79
CA ALA A 202 7.76 -21.57 9.45
C ALA A 202 7.84 -22.75 8.45
N ILE A 203 7.08 -22.68 7.35
CA ILE A 203 7.14 -23.68 6.27
C ILE A 203 8.53 -23.69 5.63
N ALA A 204 9.11 -22.53 5.35
CA ALA A 204 10.45 -22.46 4.76
C ALA A 204 11.53 -23.08 5.68
N ILE A 205 11.42 -22.86 7.00
CA ILE A 205 12.30 -23.52 7.99
C ILE A 205 12.06 -25.03 8.01
N ILE A 206 10.82 -25.50 7.95
CA ILE A 206 10.50 -26.94 7.91
C ILE A 206 11.10 -27.59 6.66
N GLU A 207 11.02 -26.94 5.50
CA GLU A 207 11.63 -27.44 4.26
C GLU A 207 13.15 -27.58 4.39
N ILE A 208 13.82 -26.58 4.96
CA ILE A 208 15.26 -26.66 5.26
C ILE A 208 15.57 -27.83 6.19
N LEU A 209 14.82 -27.99 7.28
CA LEU A 209 15.03 -29.09 8.23
C LEU A 209 14.80 -30.45 7.58
N PHE A 210 13.80 -30.57 6.70
CA PHE A 210 13.51 -31.79 5.97
C PHE A 210 14.65 -32.14 5.00
N GLN A 211 15.22 -31.15 4.32
CA GLN A 211 16.41 -31.35 3.47
C GLN A 211 17.62 -31.79 4.27
N ILE A 212 17.93 -31.11 5.38
CA ILE A 212 19.04 -31.50 6.27
C ILE A 212 18.84 -32.95 6.75
N PHE A 213 17.64 -33.32 7.18
CA PHE A 213 17.35 -34.67 7.64
C PHE A 213 17.50 -35.71 6.52
N THR A 214 17.05 -35.38 5.30
CA THR A 214 17.16 -36.26 4.13
C THR A 214 18.61 -36.46 3.72
N GLU A 215 19.42 -35.39 3.73
CA GLU A 215 20.85 -35.45 3.43
C GLU A 215 21.60 -36.29 4.47
N VAL A 216 21.34 -36.06 5.77
CA VAL A 216 21.90 -36.87 6.87
C VAL A 216 21.52 -38.34 6.77
N LYS A 217 20.31 -38.64 6.27
CA LYS A 217 19.85 -40.02 6.06
C LYS A 217 20.51 -40.67 4.85
N ASN A 218 20.76 -39.91 3.78
CA ASN A 218 21.25 -40.42 2.50
C ASN A 218 22.78 -40.45 2.41
N GLN A 219 23.51 -39.63 3.18
CA GLN A 219 24.97 -39.63 3.24
C GLN A 219 25.47 -39.75 4.68
N THR A 220 26.42 -40.65 4.91
CA THR A 220 27.03 -40.97 6.21
C THR A 220 27.73 -39.76 6.84
N PHE A 221 26.99 -38.91 7.57
CA PHE A 221 27.39 -37.99 8.67
C PHE A 221 28.60 -37.03 8.49
N PHE A 222 29.44 -37.15 7.45
CA PHE A 222 30.76 -36.51 7.35
C PHE A 222 31.06 -35.85 5.99
N ALA A 223 30.20 -35.97 4.99
CA ALA A 223 30.25 -35.08 3.83
C ALA A 223 29.46 -33.83 4.21
N GLY A 224 30.10 -32.66 4.23
CA GLY A 224 29.46 -31.40 4.62
C GLY A 224 28.17 -31.14 3.85
N ILE A 225 27.27 -30.34 4.44
CA ILE A 225 26.05 -29.91 3.78
C ILE A 225 26.44 -28.87 2.72
N GLU A 226 26.82 -29.31 1.52
CA GLU A 226 27.30 -28.38 0.50
C GLU A 226 26.18 -27.68 -0.26
N HIS A 227 24.93 -28.18 -0.26
CA HIS A 227 23.84 -27.55 -1.04
C HIS A 227 22.44 -27.73 -0.41
N ILE A 228 22.03 -26.82 0.48
CA ILE A 228 20.61 -26.67 0.85
C ILE A 228 19.95 -25.78 -0.20
N HIS A 229 19.31 -26.39 -1.20
CA HIS A 229 18.49 -25.68 -2.18
C HIS A 229 17.01 -25.94 -1.87
N GLY A 230 16.45 -25.13 -0.96
CA GLY A 230 15.02 -25.15 -0.67
C GLY A 230 14.23 -24.34 -1.69
N GLU A 231 13.01 -24.77 -2.00
CA GLU A 231 12.05 -23.97 -2.74
C GLU A 231 10.76 -23.84 -1.91
N LEU A 232 10.15 -22.66 -1.92
CA LEU A 232 8.90 -22.44 -1.22
C LEU A 232 7.78 -23.24 -1.89
N PRO A 233 7.05 -24.09 -1.14
CA PRO A 233 5.95 -24.86 -1.72
C PRO A 233 4.88 -23.92 -2.31
N ARG A 234 4.46 -24.18 -3.55
CA ARG A 234 3.43 -23.37 -4.24
C ARG A 234 2.13 -23.25 -3.44
N MET A 235 1.78 -24.25 -2.64
CA MET A 235 0.60 -24.24 -1.78
C MET A 235 0.73 -23.20 -0.66
N ALA A 236 1.92 -23.03 -0.09
CA ALA A 236 2.18 -21.99 0.91
C ALA A 236 2.05 -20.60 0.28
N ALA A 237 2.58 -20.43 -0.93
CA ALA A 237 2.44 -19.19 -1.71
C ALA A 237 0.97 -18.88 -2.08
N ALA A 238 0.18 -19.91 -2.43
CA ALA A 238 -1.23 -19.75 -2.74
C ALA A 238 -2.04 -19.22 -1.54
N VAL A 239 -1.69 -19.62 -0.31
CA VAL A 239 -2.34 -19.10 0.91
C VAL A 239 -2.14 -17.60 1.05
N LEU A 240 -0.96 -17.08 0.72
CA LEU A 240 -0.67 -15.64 0.74
C LEU A 240 -1.61 -14.86 -0.20
N VAL A 241 -1.69 -15.31 -1.46
CA VAL A 241 -2.50 -14.66 -2.50
C VAL A 241 -3.99 -14.77 -2.19
N VAL A 242 -4.47 -15.98 -1.92
CA VAL A 242 -5.89 -16.22 -1.64
C VAL A 242 -6.33 -15.43 -0.41
N GLY A 243 -5.51 -15.39 0.63
CA GLY A 243 -5.81 -14.61 1.83
C GLY A 243 -5.94 -13.11 1.55
N TYR A 244 -5.04 -12.54 0.74
CA TYR A 244 -5.14 -11.13 0.33
C TYR A 244 -6.39 -10.86 -0.53
N LEU A 245 -6.69 -11.74 -1.50
CA LEU A 245 -7.86 -11.60 -2.36
C LEU A 245 -9.17 -11.73 -1.58
N VAL A 246 -9.25 -12.64 -0.60
CA VAL A 246 -10.41 -12.79 0.30
C VAL A 246 -10.63 -11.51 1.09
N TYR A 247 -9.57 -10.89 1.62
CA TYR A 247 -9.66 -9.59 2.28
C TYR A 247 -10.18 -8.50 1.34
N LEU A 248 -9.66 -8.42 0.11
CA LEU A 248 -10.08 -7.43 -0.87
C LEU A 248 -11.58 -7.59 -1.23
N VAL A 249 -12.06 -8.82 -1.40
CA VAL A 249 -13.48 -9.12 -1.59
C VAL A 249 -14.30 -8.72 -0.36
N TYR A 250 -13.84 -9.06 0.85
CA TYR A 250 -14.49 -8.68 2.10
C TYR A 250 -14.64 -7.16 2.23
N LEU A 251 -13.58 -6.39 1.92
CA LEU A 251 -13.62 -4.94 1.90
C LEU A 251 -14.64 -4.40 0.91
N ILE A 252 -14.67 -4.91 -0.31
CA ILE A 252 -15.61 -4.47 -1.35
C ILE A 252 -17.06 -4.73 -0.89
N VAL A 253 -17.34 -5.91 -0.35
CA VAL A 253 -18.68 -6.28 0.14
C VAL A 253 -19.10 -5.37 1.29
N LYS A 254 -18.24 -5.22 2.31
CA LYS A 254 -18.55 -4.42 3.49
C LYS A 254 -18.64 -2.92 3.18
N GLY A 255 -17.80 -2.41 2.27
CA GLY A 255 -17.88 -1.04 1.77
C GLY A 255 -19.20 -0.75 1.05
N ARG A 256 -19.69 -1.68 0.21
CA ARG A 256 -21.00 -1.54 -0.45
C ARG A 256 -22.16 -1.51 0.54
N GLN A 257 -22.13 -2.38 1.56
CA GLN A 257 -23.15 -2.41 2.62
C GLN A 257 -23.17 -1.11 3.42
N ALA A 258 -21.99 -0.60 3.79
CA ALA A 258 -21.84 0.66 4.50
C ALA A 258 -22.48 1.82 3.71
N LYS A 259 -22.18 1.93 2.42
CA LYS A 259 -22.77 2.96 1.56
C LYS A 259 -24.30 2.85 1.43
N ALA A 260 -24.82 1.62 1.35
CA ALA A 260 -26.26 1.40 1.29
C ALA A 260 -26.95 1.94 2.56
N LEU A 261 -26.31 1.76 3.72
CA LEU A 261 -26.79 2.29 5.00
C LEU A 261 -26.75 3.82 5.04
N ASP A 262 -25.66 4.45 4.59
CA ASP A 262 -25.58 5.92 4.49
C ASP A 262 -26.71 6.49 3.64
N HIS A 263 -27.01 5.85 2.50
CA HIS A 263 -28.07 6.34 1.62
C HIS A 263 -29.47 6.21 2.27
N ILE A 264 -29.69 5.17 3.08
CA ILE A 264 -30.92 4.99 3.86
C ILE A 264 -31.02 6.08 4.94
N ILE A 265 -29.94 6.33 5.68
CA ILE A 265 -29.89 7.38 6.71
C ILE A 265 -30.13 8.75 6.08
N GLU A 266 -29.46 9.09 4.97
CA GLU A 266 -29.64 10.36 4.25
C GLU A 266 -31.08 10.54 3.75
N LYS A 267 -31.72 9.47 3.25
CA LYS A 267 -33.13 9.50 2.84
C LYS A 267 -34.08 9.73 4.01
N GLN A 268 -33.77 9.23 5.20
CA GLN A 268 -34.59 9.38 6.40
C GLN A 268 -34.31 10.66 7.19
N THR A 269 -33.15 11.28 7.00
CA THR A 269 -32.72 12.52 7.67
C THR A 269 -32.90 13.76 6.82
N LYS A 270 -33.12 13.63 5.50
CA LYS A 270 -33.60 14.75 4.67
C LYS A 270 -34.92 15.25 5.27
N PRO A 271 -35.02 16.53 5.69
CA PRO A 271 -36.27 17.05 6.18
C PRO A 271 -37.27 16.99 5.03
N THR A 272 -38.25 16.10 5.12
CA THR A 272 -39.51 16.27 4.41
C THR A 272 -39.96 17.70 4.69
N ARG A 273 -40.26 18.47 3.63
CA ARG A 273 -40.77 19.85 3.70
C ARG A 273 -42.16 19.89 4.35
N GLY A 274 -42.27 19.43 5.58
CA GLY A 274 -43.42 19.54 6.46
C GLY A 274 -43.18 20.65 7.49
N PRO A 275 -44.23 21.12 8.18
CA PRO A 275 -44.14 22.22 9.13
C PRO A 275 -43.09 21.94 10.22
N LEU A 276 -42.33 22.97 10.61
CA LEU A 276 -41.12 22.96 11.44
C LEU A 276 -41.26 22.46 12.90
N ASP A 277 -42.31 21.70 13.24
CA ASP A 277 -42.62 21.34 14.64
C ASP A 277 -42.49 19.84 14.98
N GLU A 278 -42.06 18.97 14.06
CA GLU A 278 -41.79 17.57 14.39
C GLU A 278 -40.37 17.36 14.94
N LYS A 279 -40.30 17.05 16.24
CA LYS A 279 -39.08 16.60 16.93
C LYS A 279 -38.39 15.51 16.12
N MET A 280 -37.07 15.63 15.94
CA MET A 280 -36.23 14.56 15.39
C MET A 280 -36.52 13.23 16.11
N PRO A 281 -36.82 12.13 15.39
CA PRO A 281 -37.04 10.84 16.02
C PRO A 281 -35.76 10.37 16.72
N ASN A 282 -35.92 9.75 17.89
CA ASN A 282 -34.81 9.25 18.68
C ASN A 282 -34.14 8.07 17.95
N THR A 283 -32.82 7.92 18.02
CA THR A 283 -32.02 6.91 17.30
C THR A 283 -32.47 5.46 17.53
N LYS A 284 -33.17 5.20 18.64
CA LYS A 284 -33.79 3.90 18.94
C LYS A 284 -35.04 3.60 18.12
N GLU A 285 -35.87 4.60 17.79
CA GLU A 285 -37.08 4.40 16.96
C GLU A 285 -36.74 4.19 15.48
N LEU A 286 -35.61 4.73 15.01
CA LEU A 286 -35.13 4.53 13.65
C LEU A 286 -34.60 3.10 13.44
N ALA A 287 -34.00 2.51 14.49
CA ALA A 287 -33.52 1.14 14.49
C ALA A 287 -34.65 0.09 14.46
N GLU A 288 -35.78 0.37 15.12
CA GLU A 288 -36.95 -0.53 15.13
C GLU A 288 -37.74 -0.59 13.81
N LYS A 289 -37.64 0.45 12.97
CA LYS A 289 -38.33 0.52 11.66
C LYS A 289 -37.53 -0.04 10.48
N THR A 290 -36.27 -0.42 10.70
CA THR A 290 -35.40 -0.96 9.65
C THR A 290 -35.48 -2.48 9.65
N GLU A 291 -35.62 -3.12 8.47
CA GLU A 291 -35.77 -4.58 8.36
C GLU A 291 -34.70 -5.33 9.20
N PRO A 292 -35.11 -6.31 10.03
CA PRO A 292 -34.23 -6.94 11.03
C PRO A 292 -33.01 -7.66 10.43
N ASN A 293 -33.04 -7.99 9.13
CA ASN A 293 -31.94 -8.67 8.45
C ASN A 293 -30.76 -7.77 8.08
N ILE A 294 -30.94 -6.45 7.98
CA ILE A 294 -29.84 -5.53 7.61
C ILE A 294 -29.08 -5.09 8.87
N LEU A 295 -29.80 -4.89 9.98
CA LEU A 295 -29.21 -4.50 11.26
C LEU A 295 -28.38 -5.63 11.86
N ASN A 296 -28.88 -6.87 11.85
CA ASN A 296 -28.17 -8.04 12.41
C ASN A 296 -26.89 -8.44 11.64
N THR A 297 -26.77 -8.04 10.37
CA THR A 297 -25.53 -8.24 9.59
C THR A 297 -24.47 -7.17 9.83
N VAL A 298 -24.83 -6.07 10.49
CA VAL A 298 -23.97 -4.90 10.73
C VAL A 298 -23.73 -4.64 12.23
N THR A 299 -24.49 -5.30 13.12
CA THR A 299 -24.14 -5.39 14.54
C THR A 299 -22.84 -6.18 14.68
N CYS A 300 -21.74 -5.44 14.88
CA CYS A 300 -20.53 -5.98 15.45
C CYS A 300 -20.88 -6.71 16.76
N ASP A 301 -20.23 -7.84 16.99
CA ASP A 301 -20.41 -8.70 18.16
C ASP A 301 -20.35 -7.87 19.46
N GLU A 302 -21.47 -7.82 20.21
CA GLU A 302 -21.61 -7.02 21.44
C GLU A 302 -20.75 -7.54 22.60
N SER A 303 -20.06 -8.68 22.42
CA SER A 303 -19.19 -9.29 23.45
C SER A 303 -17.81 -8.63 23.59
N ASP A 304 -17.44 -7.68 22.74
CA ASP A 304 -16.14 -7.01 22.79
C ASP A 304 -16.17 -5.85 23.82
N GLU A 305 -15.52 -6.02 24.98
CA GLU A 305 -15.56 -5.08 26.12
C GLU A 305 -15.08 -3.65 25.76
N THR A 306 -14.37 -3.48 24.65
CA THR A 306 -13.93 -2.18 24.13
C THR A 306 -15.07 -1.30 23.59
N TYR A 307 -16.24 -1.86 23.26
CA TYR A 307 -17.39 -1.10 22.75
C TYR A 307 -18.08 -0.22 23.81
N ARG A 308 -18.00 -0.60 25.09
CA ARG A 308 -18.75 0.07 26.17
C ARG A 308 -18.26 1.47 26.52
N GLN A 309 -17.11 1.92 26.02
CA GLN A 309 -16.56 3.24 26.37
C GLN A 309 -16.81 4.35 25.34
N SER A 310 -17.23 4.05 24.10
CA SER A 310 -17.55 5.09 23.11
C SER A 310 -19.05 5.39 23.11
N GLY A 311 -19.51 6.25 24.03
CA GLY A 311 -20.90 6.71 24.11
C GLY A 311 -21.31 7.72 23.02
N LYS A 312 -20.75 7.65 21.81
CA LYS A 312 -21.06 8.56 20.68
C LYS A 312 -21.10 7.78 19.38
N GLY A 313 -22.24 7.86 18.68
CA GLY A 313 -22.36 7.55 17.25
C GLY A 313 -22.11 6.10 16.84
N ILE A 314 -22.74 5.67 15.74
CA ILE A 314 -22.36 4.43 15.06
C ILE A 314 -21.06 4.74 14.31
N ASP A 315 -19.90 4.58 14.98
CA ASP A 315 -18.58 4.78 14.36
C ASP A 315 -18.24 3.58 13.47
N ASN A 316 -18.90 3.47 12.32
CA ASN A 316 -18.57 2.48 11.31
C ASN A 316 -17.40 3.01 10.46
N PRO A 317 -16.20 2.40 10.50
CA PRO A 317 -15.01 2.89 9.79
C PRO A 317 -15.17 2.95 8.27
N PHE A 318 -16.19 2.28 7.72
CA PHE A 318 -16.55 2.36 6.30
C PHE A 318 -17.42 3.59 5.95
N LEU A 319 -18.04 4.24 6.94
CA LEU A 319 -18.86 5.46 6.81
C LEU A 319 -18.07 6.74 7.18
N VAL A 320 -16.98 6.62 7.96
CA VAL A 320 -16.19 7.77 8.48
C VAL A 320 -15.24 8.38 7.41
N ALA A 321 -15.28 7.92 6.16
CA ALA A 321 -14.59 8.61 5.08
C ALA A 321 -15.24 9.98 4.81
N PRO A 322 -14.46 11.03 4.43
CA PRO A 322 -15.06 12.29 3.99
C PRO A 322 -16.11 12.01 2.92
N ALA A 323 -17.24 12.71 2.99
CA ALA A 323 -18.43 12.53 2.15
C ALA A 323 -18.07 12.05 0.74
N LEU A 324 -18.74 10.98 0.26
CA LEU A 324 -18.56 10.35 -1.06
C LEU A 324 -18.11 11.35 -2.12
N GLU A 325 -16.80 11.45 -2.34
CA GLU A 325 -16.26 12.33 -3.38
C GLU A 325 -16.78 11.82 -4.71
N ARG A 326 -17.53 12.67 -5.42
CA ARG A 326 -18.01 12.37 -6.76
C ARG A 326 -16.79 12.16 -7.69
N PRO A 327 -16.90 11.28 -8.69
CA PRO A 327 -15.84 11.14 -9.68
C PRO A 327 -15.59 12.49 -10.35
N HIS A 328 -14.34 12.94 -10.39
CA HIS A 328 -13.97 14.25 -10.92
C HIS A 328 -13.66 14.20 -12.43
N VAL A 329 -13.49 13.01 -13.02
CA VAL A 329 -13.39 12.81 -14.47
C VAL A 329 -14.55 12.00 -15.02
N SER A 330 -14.81 12.14 -16.33
CA SER A 330 -15.76 11.26 -17.03
C SER A 330 -15.30 9.79 -17.02
N LEU A 331 -16.25 8.86 -17.12
CA LEU A 331 -15.95 7.41 -17.17
C LEU A 331 -14.98 7.06 -18.29
N GLY A 332 -15.17 7.64 -19.49
CA GLY A 332 -14.27 7.41 -20.62
C GLY A 332 -12.85 7.89 -20.36
N ALA A 333 -12.70 9.07 -19.73
CA ALA A 333 -11.38 9.57 -19.34
C ALA A 333 -10.73 8.69 -18.27
N ALA A 334 -11.48 8.19 -17.29
CA ALA A 334 -10.96 7.27 -16.28
C ALA A 334 -10.43 5.96 -16.90
N ILE A 335 -11.17 5.37 -17.84
CA ILE A 335 -10.72 4.18 -18.59
C ILE A 335 -9.42 4.46 -19.36
N VAL A 336 -9.36 5.61 -20.05
CA VAL A 336 -8.16 6.00 -20.81
C VAL A 336 -6.97 6.19 -19.87
N LEU A 337 -7.15 6.81 -18.70
CA LEU A 337 -6.10 6.98 -17.69
C LEU A 337 -5.56 5.64 -17.20
N VAL A 338 -6.43 4.66 -16.93
CA VAL A 338 -6.00 3.30 -16.54
C VAL A 338 -5.22 2.62 -17.66
N ILE A 339 -5.68 2.69 -18.91
CA ILE A 339 -4.99 2.07 -20.05
C ILE A 339 -3.63 2.71 -20.28
N LEU A 340 -3.56 4.04 -20.28
CA LEU A 340 -2.30 4.78 -20.42
C LEU A 340 -1.35 4.50 -19.26
N GLY A 341 -1.88 4.43 -18.05
CA GLY A 341 -1.11 4.13 -16.84
C GLY A 341 -0.49 2.74 -16.89
N ILE A 342 -1.31 1.71 -17.08
CA ILE A 342 -0.84 0.31 -17.17
C ILE A 342 0.10 0.12 -18.36
N GLY A 343 -0.21 0.71 -19.52
CA GLY A 343 0.64 0.64 -20.71
C GLY A 343 2.00 1.29 -20.50
N GLY A 344 2.03 2.45 -19.83
CA GLY A 344 3.26 3.12 -19.43
C GLY A 344 4.08 2.29 -18.46
N ILE A 345 3.45 1.78 -17.40
CA ILE A 345 4.09 0.91 -16.40
C ILE A 345 4.69 -0.33 -17.08
N ALA A 346 3.97 -0.99 -17.99
CA ALA A 346 4.47 -2.15 -18.73
C ALA A 346 5.68 -1.81 -19.61
N GLY A 347 5.64 -0.68 -20.32
CA GLY A 347 6.79 -0.19 -21.09
C GLY A 347 7.99 0.16 -20.21
N GLY A 348 7.74 0.79 -19.06
CA GLY A 348 8.76 1.15 -18.07
C GLY A 348 9.43 -0.08 -17.46
N GLY A 349 8.62 -1.04 -17.00
CA GLY A 349 9.08 -2.32 -16.48
C GLY A 349 9.87 -3.13 -17.51
N TYR A 350 9.48 -3.10 -18.78
CA TYR A 350 10.25 -3.74 -19.86
C TYR A 350 11.65 -3.13 -20.00
N LEU A 351 11.75 -1.80 -20.06
CA LEU A 351 13.05 -1.11 -20.18
C LEU A 351 13.93 -1.33 -18.94
N LEU A 352 13.35 -1.27 -17.73
CA LEU A 352 14.06 -1.55 -16.48
C LEU A 352 14.56 -2.99 -16.45
N SER A 353 13.71 -3.97 -16.82
CA SER A 353 14.12 -5.38 -16.86
C SER A 353 15.29 -5.61 -17.82
N HIS A 354 15.29 -4.93 -18.97
CA HIS A 354 16.34 -5.06 -19.97
C HIS A 354 17.65 -4.41 -19.50
N ALA A 355 17.57 -3.26 -18.82
CA ALA A 355 18.73 -2.64 -18.21
C ALA A 355 19.38 -3.55 -17.16
N ILE A 356 18.58 -4.26 -16.35
CA ILE A 356 19.06 -5.19 -15.34
C ILE A 356 19.67 -6.45 -15.95
N GLU A 357 19.00 -7.04 -16.93
CA GLU A 357 19.49 -8.17 -17.72
C GLU A 357 20.88 -7.84 -18.30
N SER A 358 21.01 -6.68 -18.98
CA SER A 358 22.30 -6.21 -19.50
C SER A 358 23.35 -5.94 -18.42
N LEU A 359 22.97 -5.45 -17.23
CA LEU A 359 23.90 -5.27 -16.13
C LEU A 359 24.42 -6.62 -15.61
N LEU A 360 23.54 -7.60 -15.42
CA LEU A 360 23.93 -8.92 -14.93
C LEU A 360 24.80 -9.68 -15.94
N GLU A 361 24.53 -9.56 -17.25
CA GLU A 361 25.28 -10.28 -18.29
C GLU A 361 26.66 -9.70 -18.58
N HIS A 362 26.85 -8.39 -18.40
CA HIS A 362 28.03 -7.68 -18.89
C HIS A 362 28.83 -6.94 -17.82
N THR A 363 28.33 -6.88 -16.58
CA THR A 363 29.03 -6.24 -15.47
C THR A 363 29.18 -7.21 -14.31
N SER A 364 30.04 -6.88 -13.35
CA SER A 364 30.23 -7.68 -12.13
C SER A 364 29.24 -7.30 -11.02
N ILE A 365 28.06 -6.80 -11.38
CA ILE A 365 27.00 -6.47 -10.41
C ILE A 365 26.37 -7.78 -9.96
N ASN A 366 26.25 -7.96 -8.64
CA ASN A 366 25.56 -9.12 -8.10
C ASN A 366 24.04 -8.98 -8.17
N ILE A 367 23.38 -10.13 -8.10
CA ILE A 367 21.92 -10.26 -8.14
C ILE A 367 21.25 -9.43 -7.03
N GLY A 368 21.88 -9.38 -5.84
CA GLY A 368 21.37 -8.61 -4.71
C GLY A 368 21.31 -7.10 -4.98
N LEU A 369 22.38 -6.52 -5.51
CA LEU A 369 22.41 -5.10 -5.87
C LEU A 369 21.45 -4.79 -7.03
N ALA A 370 21.37 -5.67 -8.03
CA ALA A 370 20.40 -5.54 -9.11
C ALA A 370 18.95 -5.51 -8.56
N ALA A 371 18.62 -6.41 -7.64
CA ALA A 371 17.31 -6.48 -7.02
C ALA A 371 16.97 -5.23 -6.20
N LEU A 372 17.93 -4.67 -5.45
CA LEU A 372 17.76 -3.43 -4.69
C LEU A 372 17.55 -2.23 -5.60
N LEU A 373 18.29 -2.12 -6.70
CA LEU A 373 18.15 -1.03 -7.66
C LEU A 373 16.73 -0.99 -8.23
N VAL A 374 16.19 -2.15 -8.65
CA VAL A 374 14.81 -2.21 -9.15
C VAL A 374 13.81 -1.94 -8.03
N GLY A 375 13.98 -2.62 -6.89
CA GLY A 375 13.05 -2.57 -5.76
C GLY A 375 12.94 -1.19 -5.12
N PHE A 376 13.98 -0.34 -5.23
CA PHE A 376 13.93 1.05 -4.79
C PHE A 376 13.37 1.99 -5.85
N SER A 377 13.68 1.73 -7.12
CA SER A 377 13.50 2.69 -8.21
C SER A 377 12.05 3.19 -8.34
N GLY A 378 11.07 2.29 -8.31
CA GLY A 378 9.65 2.64 -8.47
C GLY A 378 9.11 3.52 -7.34
N SER A 379 9.62 3.32 -6.12
CA SER A 379 8.99 3.88 -4.92
C SER A 379 9.56 5.24 -4.50
N ILE A 380 10.71 5.68 -5.04
CA ILE A 380 11.38 6.94 -4.66
C ILE A 380 10.41 8.15 -4.58
N PRO A 381 9.58 8.43 -5.60
CA PRO A 381 8.77 9.63 -5.57
C PRO A 381 7.60 9.52 -4.59
N GLU A 382 6.99 8.33 -4.50
CA GLU A 382 5.92 8.03 -3.53
C GLU A 382 6.41 8.16 -2.10
N HIS A 383 7.62 7.66 -1.83
CA HIS A 383 8.34 7.86 -0.57
C HIS A 383 8.51 9.35 -0.26
N GLY A 384 8.89 10.16 -1.25
CA GLY A 384 8.97 11.60 -1.11
C GLY A 384 7.64 12.24 -0.71
N ILE A 385 6.55 11.86 -1.37
CA ILE A 385 5.19 12.37 -1.08
C ILE A 385 4.76 11.98 0.34
N ALA A 386 4.98 10.72 0.74
CA ALA A 386 4.63 10.21 2.06
C ALA A 386 5.42 10.93 3.17
N VAL A 387 6.72 11.15 2.98
CA VAL A 387 7.56 11.91 3.92
C VAL A 387 7.10 13.36 4.04
N VAL A 388 6.78 14.02 2.92
CA VAL A 388 6.26 15.41 2.92
C VAL A 388 4.90 15.48 3.59
N ALA A 389 4.02 14.50 3.38
CA ALA A 389 2.72 14.41 4.05
C ALA A 389 2.88 14.24 5.57
N ALA A 390 3.80 13.36 6.00
CA ALA A 390 4.13 13.16 7.41
C ALA A 390 4.68 14.45 8.05
N ALA A 391 5.57 15.16 7.35
CA ALA A 391 6.12 16.43 7.81
C ALA A 391 5.03 17.52 8.00
N LYS A 392 3.93 17.43 7.24
CA LYS A 392 2.75 18.30 7.35
C LYS A 392 1.71 17.82 8.38
N GLY A 393 2.01 16.77 9.15
CA GLY A 393 1.10 16.21 10.16
C GLY A 393 -0.02 15.35 9.59
N LYS A 394 0.05 14.94 8.32
CA LYS A 394 -0.90 14.00 7.68
C LYS A 394 -0.37 12.56 7.73
N THR A 395 0.02 12.11 8.93
CA THR A 395 0.66 10.80 9.14
C THR A 395 -0.28 9.63 8.93
N ASP A 396 -1.55 9.76 9.31
CA ASP A 396 -2.51 8.63 9.32
C ASP A 396 -2.71 8.01 7.94
N VAL A 397 -2.86 8.87 6.92
CA VAL A 397 -3.06 8.45 5.52
C VAL A 397 -1.77 7.85 4.96
N ALA A 398 -0.62 8.44 5.28
CA ALA A 398 0.68 7.93 4.84
C ALA A 398 0.94 6.53 5.41
N LEU A 399 0.67 6.31 6.70
CA LEU A 399 0.85 5.01 7.36
C LEU A 399 0.01 3.90 6.70
N GLY A 400 -1.28 4.18 6.41
CA GLY A 400 -2.17 3.20 5.79
C GLY A 400 -1.67 2.73 4.42
N ASN A 401 -1.25 3.68 3.58
CA ASN A 401 -0.71 3.35 2.25
C ASN A 401 0.58 2.52 2.34
N ILE A 402 1.49 2.89 3.25
CA ILE A 402 2.77 2.19 3.41
C ILE A 402 2.57 0.77 3.91
N ILE A 403 1.73 0.59 4.93
CA ILE A 403 1.39 -0.73 5.48
C ILE A 403 0.71 -1.59 4.40
N GLY A 404 -0.26 -1.00 3.68
CA GLY A 404 -0.91 -1.65 2.55
C GLY A 404 0.09 -2.10 1.49
N GLY A 405 1.08 -1.26 1.16
CA GLY A 405 2.15 -1.58 0.21
C GLY A 405 3.07 -2.72 0.66
N ILE A 406 3.41 -2.79 1.96
CA ILE A 406 4.15 -3.95 2.51
C ILE A 406 3.32 -5.23 2.30
N LEU A 407 2.04 -5.20 2.68
CA LEU A 407 1.16 -6.37 2.58
C LEU A 407 0.89 -6.75 1.11
N GLN A 408 0.75 -5.80 0.21
CA GLN A 408 0.58 -6.04 -1.23
C GLN A 408 1.83 -6.69 -1.82
N MET A 409 3.02 -6.15 -1.54
CA MET A 409 4.26 -6.72 -2.05
C MET A 409 4.52 -8.13 -1.51
N THR A 410 4.27 -8.37 -0.22
CA THR A 410 4.55 -9.67 0.40
C THR A 410 3.46 -10.72 0.16
N LEU A 411 2.18 -10.37 0.32
CA LEU A 411 1.10 -11.34 0.23
C LEU A 411 0.64 -11.55 -1.22
N LEU A 412 0.48 -10.46 -1.98
CA LEU A 412 -0.06 -10.51 -3.33
C LEU A 412 1.04 -10.75 -4.37
N VAL A 413 2.05 -9.87 -4.46
CA VAL A 413 3.04 -9.93 -5.55
C VAL A 413 4.01 -11.10 -5.37
N PHE A 414 4.72 -11.16 -4.24
CA PHE A 414 5.62 -12.26 -3.92
C PHE A 414 4.88 -13.60 -3.89
N GLY A 415 3.70 -13.64 -3.26
CA GLY A 415 2.84 -14.83 -3.26
C GLY A 415 2.42 -15.29 -4.65
N ALA A 416 2.05 -14.37 -5.55
CA ALA A 416 1.66 -14.70 -6.92
C ALA A 416 2.84 -15.26 -7.71
N PHE A 417 4.03 -14.69 -7.54
CA PHE A 417 5.24 -15.19 -8.19
C PHE A 417 5.60 -16.58 -7.68
N ALA A 418 5.64 -16.76 -6.37
CA ALA A 418 5.99 -18.02 -5.71
C ALA A 418 4.99 -19.15 -5.99
N MET A 419 3.74 -18.79 -6.31
CA MET A 419 2.70 -19.74 -6.74
C MET A 419 2.92 -20.25 -8.17
N ILE A 420 3.45 -19.40 -9.07
CA ILE A 420 3.70 -19.74 -10.48
C ILE A 420 5.05 -20.46 -10.60
N ILE A 421 6.11 -19.86 -10.07
CA ILE A 421 7.47 -20.38 -10.03
C ILE A 421 7.87 -20.48 -8.56
N PRO A 422 8.30 -21.64 -8.03
CA PRO A 422 8.68 -21.75 -6.63
C PRO A 422 9.80 -20.77 -6.28
N ALA A 423 9.66 -20.07 -5.15
CA ALA A 423 10.66 -19.09 -4.69
C ALA A 423 11.86 -19.80 -4.05
N PRO A 424 13.11 -19.35 -4.28
CA PRO A 424 14.29 -19.93 -3.64
C PRO A 424 14.28 -19.64 -2.15
N ILE A 425 14.51 -20.65 -1.31
CA ILE A 425 14.69 -20.50 0.12
C ILE A 425 16.17 -20.32 0.42
N ASP A 426 16.60 -19.07 0.57
CA ASP A 426 17.93 -18.66 1.02
C ASP A 426 17.84 -17.81 2.31
N TYR A 427 19.00 -17.44 2.88
CA TYR A 427 19.03 -16.69 4.13
C TYR A 427 18.42 -15.29 3.99
N PHE A 428 18.59 -14.62 2.84
CA PHE A 428 17.95 -13.34 2.59
C PHE A 428 16.43 -13.46 2.62
N MET A 429 15.84 -14.40 1.86
CA MET A 429 14.39 -14.62 1.85
C MET A 429 13.87 -14.91 3.26
N LEU A 430 14.51 -15.82 3.99
CA LEU A 430 14.11 -16.16 5.36
C LEU A 430 14.16 -14.95 6.28
N PHE A 431 15.28 -14.23 6.27
CA PHE A 431 15.49 -13.04 7.09
C PHE A 431 14.46 -11.96 6.74
N GLN A 432 14.19 -11.75 5.45
CA GLN A 432 13.30 -10.70 4.98
C GLN A 432 11.83 -11.03 5.30
N ILE A 433 11.38 -12.27 5.09
CA ILE A 433 10.01 -12.68 5.48
C ILE A 433 9.84 -12.63 7.00
N ALA A 434 10.82 -13.08 7.78
CA ALA A 434 10.78 -12.99 9.24
C ALA A 434 10.71 -11.53 9.71
N THR A 435 11.53 -10.65 9.12
CA THR A 435 11.56 -9.23 9.45
C THR A 435 10.23 -8.56 9.10
N ILE A 436 9.65 -8.85 7.93
CA ILE A 436 8.33 -8.34 7.55
C ILE A 436 7.25 -8.83 8.53
N ALA A 437 7.25 -10.10 8.90
CA ALA A 437 6.31 -10.64 9.89
C ALA A 437 6.42 -9.91 11.23
N VAL A 438 7.65 -9.68 11.71
CA VAL A 438 7.91 -8.93 12.95
C VAL A 438 7.45 -7.48 12.85
N ILE A 439 7.66 -6.81 11.71
CA ILE A 439 7.17 -5.43 11.48
C ILE A 439 5.65 -5.37 11.52
N ILE A 440 4.96 -6.27 10.82
CA ILE A 440 3.50 -6.34 10.82
C ILE A 440 2.99 -6.59 12.24
N TRP A 441 3.65 -7.48 12.98
CA TRP A 441 3.32 -7.76 14.39
C TRP A 441 3.50 -6.53 15.28
N PHE A 442 4.62 -5.80 15.15
CA PHE A 442 4.85 -4.57 15.90
C PHE A 442 3.77 -3.53 15.61
N VAL A 443 3.49 -3.26 14.34
CA VAL A 443 2.43 -2.32 13.94
C VAL A 443 1.09 -2.73 14.55
N LEU A 444 0.73 -4.02 14.47
CA LEU A 444 -0.50 -4.53 15.05
C LEU A 444 -0.54 -4.36 16.58
N ARG A 445 0.59 -4.63 17.26
CA ARG A 445 0.71 -4.49 18.71
C ARG A 445 0.58 -3.02 19.12
N SER A 446 1.26 -2.10 18.45
CA SER A 446 1.17 -0.66 18.71
C SER A 446 -0.25 -0.13 18.47
N ILE A 447 -0.97 -0.63 17.45
CA ILE A 447 -2.37 -0.27 17.24
C ILE A 447 -3.27 -0.80 18.37
N THR A 448 -2.95 -1.94 18.99
CA THR A 448 -3.82 -2.56 20.00
C THR A 448 -3.51 -2.11 21.43
N ASP A 449 -2.26 -1.71 21.73
CA ASP A 449 -1.80 -1.41 23.08
C ASP A 449 -2.06 0.03 23.50
N ASP A 450 -1.36 0.97 22.86
CA ASP A 450 -1.25 2.36 23.29
C ASP A 450 -1.60 3.36 22.17
N HIS A 451 -1.93 2.83 20.98
CA HIS A 451 -2.24 3.58 19.77
C HIS A 451 -1.10 4.53 19.35
N ARG A 452 0.15 4.16 19.64
CA ARG A 452 1.32 5.00 19.35
C ARG A 452 2.43 4.20 18.68
N LEU A 453 2.97 4.77 17.60
CA LEU A 453 4.22 4.29 17.01
C LEU A 453 5.36 5.20 17.45
N THR A 454 6.30 4.64 18.19
CA THR A 454 7.41 5.36 18.80
C THR A 454 8.59 5.50 17.85
N SER A 455 9.39 6.55 18.05
CA SER A 455 10.65 6.71 17.31
C SER A 455 11.63 5.55 17.52
N PHE A 456 11.56 4.87 18.67
CA PHE A 456 12.41 3.72 18.96
C PHE A 456 12.04 2.52 18.08
N GLU A 457 10.75 2.20 17.96
CA GLU A 457 10.26 1.15 17.05
C GLU A 457 10.67 1.45 15.61
N ALA A 458 10.54 2.70 15.17
CA ALA A 458 10.97 3.12 13.84
C ALA A 458 12.47 2.87 13.58
N ILE A 459 13.34 3.20 14.56
CA ILE A 459 14.78 2.93 14.43
C ILE A 459 15.05 1.42 14.34
N MET A 460 14.36 0.61 15.13
CA MET A 460 14.50 -0.86 15.09
C MET A 460 14.08 -1.44 13.73
N ILE A 461 12.96 -0.96 13.16
CA ILE A 461 12.50 -1.35 11.82
C ILE A 461 13.56 -0.99 10.78
N MET A 462 14.08 0.25 10.82
CA MET A 462 15.07 0.73 9.87
C MET A 462 16.38 -0.07 9.95
N LEU A 463 16.87 -0.36 11.16
CA LEU A 463 18.07 -1.18 11.37
C LEU A 463 17.90 -2.61 10.87
N ALA A 464 16.77 -3.26 11.18
CA ALA A 464 16.50 -4.62 10.72
C ALA A 464 16.45 -4.71 9.19
N GLN A 465 15.78 -3.75 8.52
CA GLN A 465 15.72 -3.71 7.06
C GLN A 465 17.07 -3.38 6.42
N THR A 466 17.84 -2.48 7.02
CA THR A 466 19.19 -2.16 6.54
C THR A 466 20.09 -3.40 6.63
N PHE A 467 19.99 -4.17 7.72
CA PHE A 467 20.71 -5.43 7.86
C PHE A 467 20.28 -6.47 6.81
N GLY A 468 18.98 -6.59 6.53
CA GLY A 468 18.48 -7.45 5.44
C GLY A 468 19.05 -7.08 4.07
N PHE A 469 19.16 -5.80 3.76
CA PHE A 469 19.78 -5.34 2.51
C PHE A 469 21.29 -5.57 2.47
N ILE A 470 21.97 -5.47 3.62
CA ILE A 470 23.38 -5.84 3.71
C ILE A 470 23.53 -7.34 3.42
N LEU A 471 22.72 -8.21 4.04
CA LEU A 471 22.72 -9.65 3.77
C LEU A 471 22.53 -9.96 2.28
N LEU A 472 21.55 -9.31 1.65
CA LEU A 472 21.28 -9.46 0.21
C LEU A 472 22.50 -9.13 -0.65
N ILE A 473 23.23 -8.08 -0.29
CA ILE A 473 24.44 -7.68 -1.03
C ILE A 473 25.59 -8.64 -0.72
N THR A 474 25.79 -9.05 0.54
CA THR A 474 26.99 -9.78 0.97
C THR A 474 26.93 -11.28 0.72
N GLU A 475 25.76 -11.91 0.73
CA GLU A 475 25.65 -13.35 0.48
C GLU A 475 25.66 -13.71 -1.01
N LEU A 476 25.36 -12.73 -1.88
CA LEU A 476 25.32 -12.92 -3.32
C LEU A 476 26.58 -12.38 -4.03
N THR A 477 27.60 -11.98 -3.27
CA THR A 477 28.99 -11.76 -3.73
C THR A 477 29.85 -12.97 -3.40
#